data_AF-A0A8J2JU25-F1
#
_entry.id   AF-A0A8J2JU25-F1
#
_cell.length_a   1.000
_cell.length_b   1.000
_cell.length_c   1.000
_cell.angle_alpha   90.00
_cell.angle_beta   90.00
_cell.angle_gamma   90.00
#
_symmetry.space_group_name_H-M   'P 1'
#
loop_
_entity.id
_entity.type
_entity.pdbx_description
1 polymer ?
#
loop_
_entity_poly.entity_id
_entity_poly.type
_entity_poly.pdbx_seq_one_letter_code
_entity_poly.pdbx_strand_id
1 'polypeptide(L)'
;SGGYHTILANRGGKLDATPVDNAVNTCLAAAWRLGNASHQEFHVYNCVPDSSNCLKQRNFIKIGCETIRETENLPRFYPLASKHETLCNINNYLFRKIPGQIRSHIEGREGGSFEREFFEKIMLAKAFKPMTTENWEFVTANLAELNRLMNPVDRDVFPIDVNQVDWDEFMKRFARGLCIYDQPLNRSPQRAPQNVDVNSII
;
A
#
# COMPACT_ATOMS: atom_id res chain seq x y z
N SER A 1 0.89 -10.29 -18.82
CA SER A 1 0.35 -10.04 -17.46
C SER A 1 1.45 -10.31 -16.44
N GLY A 2 1.93 -9.26 -15.77
CA GLY A 2 3.11 -9.28 -14.87
C GLY A 2 2.78 -9.31 -13.37
N GLY A 3 1.69 -9.98 -12.99
CA GLY A 3 1.25 -10.06 -11.61
C GLY A 3 2.23 -10.82 -10.70
N TYR A 4 2.27 -10.48 -9.42
CA TYR A 4 3.03 -11.23 -8.43
C TYR A 4 2.34 -12.58 -8.20
N HIS A 5 3.05 -13.69 -8.42
CA HIS A 5 2.53 -15.03 -8.09
C HIS A 5 2.66 -15.34 -6.60
N THR A 6 3.60 -14.70 -5.91
CA THR A 6 3.76 -14.84 -4.47
C THR A 6 4.21 -13.54 -3.83
N ILE A 7 3.59 -13.20 -2.70
CA ILE A 7 3.87 -12.03 -1.87
C ILE A 7 4.49 -12.50 -0.55
N LEU A 8 5.60 -11.86 -0.16
CA LEU A 8 6.16 -12.03 1.17
C LEU A 8 5.29 -11.23 2.15
N ALA A 9 4.54 -11.94 2.98
CA ALA A 9 3.58 -11.35 3.91
C ALA A 9 3.29 -12.27 5.09
N ASN A 10 3.22 -11.69 6.28
CA ASN A 10 2.66 -12.35 7.45
C ASN A 10 1.14 -12.16 7.46
N ARG A 11 0.38 -13.17 7.02
CA ARG A 11 -1.10 -13.09 6.92
C ARG A 11 -1.80 -12.70 8.23
N GLY A 12 -1.23 -13.07 9.38
CA GLY A 12 -1.75 -12.68 10.70
C GLY A 12 -1.17 -11.37 11.23
N GLY A 13 -0.14 -10.84 10.56
CA GLY A 13 0.54 -9.61 10.89
C GLY A 13 -0.31 -8.38 10.62
N LYS A 14 0.04 -7.32 11.34
CA LYS A 14 -0.43 -5.96 11.16
C LYS A 14 0.21 -5.37 9.89
N LEU A 15 -0.49 -4.45 9.25
CA LEU A 15 0.05 -3.58 8.22
C LEU A 15 -0.08 -2.16 8.76
N ASP A 16 1.05 -1.59 9.18
CA ASP A 16 1.14 -0.23 9.71
C ASP A 16 1.06 0.79 8.56
N ALA A 17 -0.09 0.78 7.87
CA ALA A 17 -0.41 1.70 6.80
C ALA A 17 -1.02 2.99 7.39
N THR A 18 -0.77 4.10 6.70
CA THR A 18 -1.32 5.41 7.04
C THR A 18 -1.74 6.08 5.74
N PRO A 19 -2.99 6.54 5.59
CA PRO A 19 -3.40 7.32 4.44
C PRO A 19 -2.54 8.58 4.32
N VAL A 20 -2.19 8.94 3.09
CA VAL A 20 -1.35 10.11 2.82
C VAL A 20 -1.98 11.39 3.38
N ASP A 21 -3.30 11.51 3.33
CA ASP A 21 -4.03 12.68 3.83
C ASP A 21 -3.88 12.83 5.34
N ASN A 22 -3.96 11.75 6.12
CA ASN A 22 -3.71 11.81 7.56
C ASN A 22 -2.28 12.27 7.87
N ALA A 23 -1.29 11.81 7.09
CA ALA A 23 0.10 12.22 7.26
C ALA A 23 0.28 13.72 6.94
N VAL A 24 -0.29 14.21 5.84
CA VAL A 24 -0.27 15.62 5.45
C VAL A 24 -0.98 16.48 6.49
N ASN A 25 -2.18 16.09 6.92
CA ASN A 25 -2.95 16.77 7.97
C ASN A 25 -2.16 16.82 9.28
N THR A 26 -1.46 15.74 9.63
CA THR A 26 -0.57 15.71 10.80
C THR A 26 0.56 16.73 10.68
N CYS A 27 1.18 16.85 9.50
CA CYS A 27 2.20 17.88 9.25
C CYS A 27 1.64 19.30 9.42
N LEU A 28 0.44 19.57 8.89
CA LEU A 28 -0.22 20.87 9.02
C LEU A 28 -0.56 21.19 10.48
N ALA A 29 -1.14 20.24 11.21
CA ALA A 29 -1.45 20.39 12.62
C ALA A 29 -0.19 20.60 13.47
N ALA A 30 0.89 19.87 13.18
CA ALA A 30 2.17 20.04 13.86
C ALA A 30 2.77 21.43 13.61
N ALA A 31 2.72 21.92 12.36
CA ALA A 31 3.17 23.26 12.01
C ALA A 31 2.34 24.35 12.72
N TRP A 32 1.02 24.19 12.77
CA TRP A 32 0.14 25.07 13.53
C TRP A 32 0.49 25.09 15.02
N ARG A 33 0.69 23.93 15.65
CA ARG A 33 1.10 23.84 17.06
C ARG A 33 2.42 24.54 17.30
N LEU A 34 3.41 24.35 16.42
CA LEU A 34 4.71 25.00 16.52
C LEU A 34 4.61 26.53 16.42
N GLY A 35 3.73 27.04 15.55
CA GLY A 35 3.52 28.47 15.36
C GLY A 35 2.76 29.15 16.50
N ASN A 36 1.97 28.40 17.27
CA ASN A 36 1.14 28.93 18.37
C ASN A 36 1.67 28.60 19.77
N ALA A 37 2.69 27.75 19.89
CA ALA A 37 3.26 27.39 21.18
C ALA A 37 4.15 28.52 21.72
N SER A 38 3.90 28.93 22.97
CA SER A 38 4.71 29.95 23.66
C SER A 38 6.16 29.50 23.91
N HIS A 39 6.38 28.18 24.00
CA HIS A 39 7.69 27.54 24.11
C HIS A 39 7.80 26.45 23.04
N GLN A 40 8.90 26.45 22.30
CA GLN A 40 9.15 25.46 21.25
C GLN A 40 9.78 24.20 21.87
N GLU A 41 8.94 23.24 22.25
CA GLU A 41 9.39 21.88 22.55
C GLU A 41 9.42 21.02 21.30
N PHE A 42 10.46 20.18 21.18
CA PHE A 42 10.57 19.22 20.10
C PHE A 42 9.62 18.04 20.34
N HIS A 43 8.72 17.79 19.41
CA HIS A 43 7.78 16.67 19.46
C HIS A 43 7.94 15.77 18.23
N VAL A 44 7.88 14.46 18.46
CA VAL A 44 7.81 13.44 17.39
C VAL A 44 6.37 12.94 17.31
N TYR A 45 5.77 13.03 16.12
CA TYR A 45 4.40 12.57 15.87
C TYR A 45 4.45 11.30 15.03
N ASN A 46 4.07 10.16 15.62
CA ASN A 46 3.91 8.90 14.90
C ASN A 46 2.50 8.85 14.33
N CYS A 47 2.36 9.02 13.01
CA CYS A 47 1.08 8.91 12.32
C CYS A 47 0.87 7.47 11.88
N VAL A 48 0.34 6.65 12.79
CA VAL A 48 0.02 5.23 12.57
C VAL A 48 -1.28 4.87 13.29
N PRO A 49 -2.05 3.88 12.81
CA PRO A 49 -3.21 3.40 13.54
C PRO A 49 -2.79 2.72 14.85
N ASP A 50 -3.65 2.79 15.86
CA ASP A 50 -3.47 1.98 17.05
C ASP A 50 -3.71 0.50 16.73
N SER A 51 -3.27 -0.36 17.64
CA SER A 51 -3.43 -1.81 17.50
C SER A 51 -4.88 -2.28 17.36
N SER A 52 -5.86 -1.46 17.78
CA SER A 52 -7.29 -1.74 17.72
C SER A 52 -7.91 -1.59 16.33
N ASN A 53 -7.45 -0.61 15.53
CA ASN A 53 -7.92 -0.38 14.15
C ASN A 53 -6.78 -0.49 13.13
N CYS A 54 -5.89 -1.47 13.31
CA CYS A 54 -4.83 -1.74 12.35
C CYS A 54 -5.30 -2.71 11.24
N LEU A 55 -4.99 -2.37 9.98
CA LEU A 55 -5.29 -3.22 8.83
C LEU A 55 -4.48 -4.52 8.90
N LYS A 56 -5.14 -5.68 8.84
CA LYS A 56 -4.45 -6.97 8.75
C LYS A 56 -3.95 -7.21 7.34
N GLN A 57 -2.73 -7.73 7.19
CA GLN A 57 -2.15 -8.02 5.86
C GLN A 57 -3.02 -8.98 5.02
N ARG A 58 -3.70 -9.95 5.66
CA ARG A 58 -4.66 -10.82 4.95
C ARG A 58 -5.84 -10.04 4.34
N ASN A 59 -6.32 -9.00 5.02
CA ASN A 59 -7.44 -8.19 4.56
C ASN A 59 -6.98 -7.29 3.42
N PHE A 60 -5.80 -6.67 3.55
CA PHE A 60 -5.14 -5.91 2.48
C PHE A 60 -5.03 -6.74 1.19
N ILE A 61 -4.46 -7.96 1.28
CA ILE A 61 -4.31 -8.84 0.11
C ILE A 61 -5.68 -9.22 -0.45
N LYS A 62 -6.63 -9.59 0.40
CA LYS A 62 -7.98 -10.01 -0.02
C LYS A 62 -8.72 -8.90 -0.76
N ILE A 63 -8.87 -7.73 -0.13
CA ILE A 63 -9.63 -6.59 -0.66
C ILE A 63 -8.96 -6.06 -1.93
N GLY A 64 -7.63 -5.91 -1.91
CA GLY A 64 -6.88 -5.45 -3.07
C GLY A 64 -7.04 -6.40 -4.27
N CYS A 65 -6.85 -7.71 -4.07
CA CYS A 65 -7.00 -8.68 -5.16
C CYS A 65 -8.44 -8.79 -5.67
N GLU A 66 -9.45 -8.74 -4.79
CA GLU A 66 -10.87 -8.74 -5.18
C GLU A 66 -11.20 -7.53 -6.03
N THR A 67 -10.78 -6.35 -5.59
CA THR A 67 -11.02 -5.08 -6.27
C THR A 67 -10.32 -5.01 -7.62
N ILE A 68 -9.04 -5.40 -7.70
CA ILE A 68 -8.29 -5.43 -8.95
C ILE A 68 -8.95 -6.41 -9.94
N ARG A 69 -9.34 -7.60 -9.46
CA ARG A 69 -10.00 -8.61 -10.28
C ARG A 69 -11.30 -8.08 -10.89
N GLU A 70 -12.11 -7.40 -10.09
CA GLU A 70 -13.38 -6.82 -10.53
C GLU A 70 -13.16 -5.65 -11.49
N THR A 71 -12.15 -4.83 -11.25
CA THR A 71 -11.84 -3.66 -12.10
C THR A 71 -11.24 -4.06 -13.46
N GLU A 72 -10.39 -5.08 -13.47
CA GLU A 72 -9.63 -5.54 -14.66
C GLU A 72 -10.23 -6.77 -15.35
N ASN A 73 -11.38 -7.28 -14.87
CA ASN A 73 -12.00 -8.54 -15.33
C ASN A 73 -11.02 -9.74 -15.37
N LEU A 74 -10.14 -9.85 -14.38
CA LEU A 74 -9.14 -10.91 -14.33
C LEU A 74 -9.73 -12.24 -13.83
N PRO A 75 -9.16 -13.40 -14.22
CA PRO A 75 -9.52 -14.68 -13.61
C PRO A 75 -9.24 -14.65 -12.10
N ARG A 76 -9.96 -15.50 -11.34
CA ARG A 76 -9.76 -15.65 -9.88
C ARG A 76 -8.38 -16.24 -9.59
N PHE A 77 -7.36 -15.40 -9.58
CA PHE A 77 -6.01 -15.74 -9.16
C PHE A 77 -5.65 -14.85 -7.96
N TYR A 78 -5.46 -15.47 -6.80
CA TYR A 78 -4.86 -14.78 -5.66
C TYR A 78 -3.39 -15.12 -5.61
N PRO A 79 -2.51 -14.12 -5.41
CA PRO A 79 -1.12 -14.38 -5.10
C PRO A 79 -1.05 -15.28 -3.86
N LEU A 80 -0.16 -16.27 -3.90
CA LEU A 80 0.20 -16.97 -2.68
C LEU A 80 0.84 -15.96 -1.72
N ALA A 81 0.58 -16.08 -0.43
CA ALA A 81 1.10 -15.16 0.57
C ALA A 81 1.72 -15.96 1.69
N SER A 82 3.02 -15.79 1.91
CA SER A 82 3.79 -16.56 2.89
C SER A 82 4.76 -15.65 3.61
N LYS A 83 4.96 -15.91 4.90
CA LYS A 83 6.00 -15.25 5.71
C LYS A 83 7.39 -15.82 5.47
N HIS A 84 7.47 -17.02 4.87
CA HIS A 84 8.73 -17.70 4.63
C HIS A 84 9.29 -17.27 3.27
N GLU A 85 10.41 -16.54 3.33
CA GLU A 85 11.12 -16.04 2.16
C GLU A 85 11.51 -17.18 1.20
N THR A 86 11.97 -18.31 1.71
CA THR A 86 12.36 -19.48 0.89
C THR A 86 11.18 -19.98 0.06
N LEU A 87 9.98 -20.11 0.66
CA LEU A 87 8.78 -20.53 -0.08
C LEU A 87 8.38 -19.49 -1.13
N CYS A 88 8.49 -18.20 -0.81
CA CYS A 88 8.22 -17.13 -1.77
C CYS A 88 9.20 -17.17 -2.95
N ASN A 89 10.49 -17.38 -2.68
CA ASN A 89 11.52 -17.46 -3.70
C ASN A 89 11.35 -18.70 -4.58
N ILE A 90 11.05 -19.87 -3.99
CA ILE A 90 10.76 -21.11 -4.74
C ILE A 90 9.56 -20.89 -5.66
N ASN A 91 8.44 -20.37 -5.15
CA ASN A 91 7.25 -20.14 -5.96
C ASN A 91 7.49 -19.09 -7.06
N ASN A 92 8.18 -17.99 -6.76
CA ASN A 92 8.55 -17.00 -7.76
C ASN A 92 9.49 -17.60 -8.82
N TYR A 93 10.39 -18.51 -8.45
CA TYR A 93 11.23 -19.19 -9.42
C TYR A 93 10.41 -20.11 -10.34
N LEU A 94 9.59 -20.98 -9.75
CA LEU A 94 8.80 -22.00 -10.46
C LEU A 94 7.69 -21.41 -11.33
N PHE A 95 6.94 -20.43 -10.81
CA PHE A 95 5.74 -19.93 -11.46
C PHE A 95 5.96 -18.61 -12.23
N ARG A 96 7.07 -17.90 -11.97
CA ARG A 96 7.40 -16.65 -12.70
C ARG A 96 8.64 -16.83 -13.56
N LYS A 97 9.79 -17.18 -12.96
CA LYS A 97 11.08 -17.16 -13.68
C LYS A 97 11.13 -18.17 -14.81
N ILE A 98 10.88 -19.45 -14.51
CA ILE A 98 10.95 -20.53 -15.50
C ILE A 98 9.97 -20.27 -16.67
N PRO A 99 8.66 -20.02 -16.44
CA PRO A 99 7.73 -19.73 -17.53
C PRO A 99 8.11 -18.47 -18.33
N GLY A 100 8.66 -17.45 -17.67
CA GLY A 100 9.12 -16.22 -18.33
C GLY A 100 10.28 -16.45 -19.27
N GLN A 101 11.26 -17.26 -18.87
CA GLN A 101 12.40 -17.64 -19.73
C GLN A 101 11.97 -18.51 -20.90
N ILE A 102 11.09 -19.51 -20.68
CA ILE A 102 10.52 -20.33 -21.76
C ILE A 102 9.84 -19.44 -22.80
N ARG A 103 8.99 -18.49 -22.35
CA ARG A 103 8.33 -17.54 -23.24
C ARG A 103 9.33 -16.66 -24.00
N SER A 104 10.34 -16.11 -23.31
CA SER A 104 11.38 -15.29 -23.94
C SER A 104 12.12 -16.05 -25.04
N HIS A 105 12.45 -17.33 -24.81
CA HIS A 105 13.08 -18.18 -25.79
C HIS A 105 12.18 -18.47 -27.00
N ILE A 106 10.89 -18.77 -26.77
CA ILE A 106 9.91 -18.97 -27.86
C ILE A 106 9.75 -17.70 -28.71
N GLU A 107 9.72 -16.54 -28.07
CA GLU A 107 9.52 -15.24 -28.72
C GLU A 107 10.81 -14.65 -29.32
N GLY A 108 11.95 -15.33 -29.21
CA GLY A 108 13.25 -14.85 -29.69
C GLY A 108 13.73 -13.56 -29.02
N ARG A 109 13.22 -13.24 -27.82
CA ARG A 109 13.62 -12.05 -27.06
C ARG A 109 14.91 -12.32 -26.30
N GLU A 110 15.82 -11.33 -26.29
CA GLU A 110 16.97 -11.33 -25.39
C GLU A 110 16.49 -11.37 -23.94
N GLY A 111 16.88 -12.43 -23.21
CA GLY A 111 16.35 -12.73 -21.88
C GLY A 111 16.49 -11.58 -20.86
N GLY A 112 17.50 -10.73 -21.01
CA GLY A 112 17.97 -9.81 -19.98
C GLY A 112 16.93 -8.83 -19.42
N SER A 113 15.89 -8.49 -20.19
CA SER A 113 14.80 -7.62 -19.71
C SER A 113 13.97 -8.27 -18.60
N PHE A 114 13.67 -9.57 -18.75
CA PHE A 114 12.87 -10.33 -17.80
C PHE A 114 13.67 -10.69 -16.54
N GLU A 115 14.96 -11.02 -16.66
CA GLU A 115 15.79 -11.24 -15.47
C GLU A 115 15.94 -9.98 -14.62
N ARG A 116 16.03 -8.80 -15.26
CA ARG A 116 16.10 -7.51 -14.57
C ARG A 116 14.81 -7.24 -13.79
N GLU A 117 13.65 -7.33 -14.43
CA GLU A 117 12.35 -7.16 -13.75
C GLU A 117 12.17 -8.19 -12.63
N PHE A 118 12.62 -9.43 -12.86
CA PHE A 118 12.59 -10.48 -11.85
C PHE A 118 13.41 -10.07 -10.62
N PHE A 119 14.64 -9.63 -10.83
CA PHE A 119 15.58 -9.23 -9.80
C PHE A 119 15.10 -8.00 -9.03
N GLU A 120 14.65 -6.95 -9.72
CA GLU A 120 14.10 -5.73 -9.10
C GLU A 120 12.97 -6.05 -8.13
N LYS A 121 12.02 -6.91 -8.54
CA LYS A 121 10.90 -7.31 -7.67
C LYS A 121 11.35 -8.12 -6.45
N ILE A 122 12.39 -8.95 -6.58
CA ILE A 122 12.97 -9.69 -5.44
C ILE A 122 13.70 -8.75 -4.49
N MET A 123 14.48 -7.80 -5.03
CA MET A 123 15.18 -6.80 -4.21
C MET A 123 14.19 -5.91 -3.46
N LEU A 124 13.10 -5.50 -4.11
CA LEU A 124 12.01 -4.78 -3.47
C LEU A 124 11.40 -5.60 -2.32
N ALA A 125 11.02 -6.85 -2.58
CA ALA A 125 10.45 -7.72 -1.54
C ALA A 125 11.39 -7.92 -0.33
N LYS A 126 12.71 -7.99 -0.57
CA LYS A 126 13.72 -8.05 0.50
C LYS A 126 13.81 -6.74 1.29
N ALA A 127 13.79 -5.60 0.63
CA ALA A 127 13.81 -4.29 1.29
C ALA A 127 12.58 -4.09 2.19
N PHE A 128 11.42 -4.59 1.76
CA PHE A 128 10.17 -4.52 2.55
C PHE A 128 10.00 -5.63 3.58
N LYS A 129 10.94 -6.57 3.69
CA LYS A 129 10.82 -7.72 4.61
C LYS A 129 10.58 -7.30 6.07
N PRO A 130 11.36 -6.39 6.68
CA PRO A 130 11.14 -6.02 8.08
C PRO A 130 9.76 -5.42 8.35
N MET A 131 9.19 -4.72 7.36
CA MET A 131 7.85 -4.11 7.44
C MET A 131 6.72 -5.11 7.22
N THR A 132 7.00 -6.26 6.58
CA THR A 132 5.98 -7.25 6.20
C THR A 132 6.01 -8.51 7.08
N THR A 133 7.12 -8.78 7.77
CA THR A 133 7.27 -9.96 8.63
C THR A 133 7.21 -9.67 10.12
N GLU A 134 7.68 -8.49 10.55
CA GLU A 134 7.65 -8.05 11.95
C GLU A 134 6.39 -7.22 12.23
N ASN A 135 5.98 -7.15 13.51
CA ASN A 135 4.98 -6.20 13.95
C ASN A 135 5.68 -5.07 14.70
N TRP A 136 5.33 -3.84 14.38
CA TRP A 136 5.87 -2.66 15.06
C TRP A 136 4.80 -2.09 15.98
N GLU A 137 5.22 -1.56 17.12
CA GLU A 137 4.35 -0.82 18.03
C GLU A 137 4.95 0.58 18.21
N PHE A 138 4.17 1.59 17.84
CA PHE A 138 4.57 2.98 17.97
C PHE A 138 3.74 3.64 19.05
N VAL A 139 4.40 4.53 19.81
CA VAL A 139 3.73 5.35 20.81
C VAL A 139 3.10 6.55 20.10
N THR A 140 1.77 6.68 20.17
CA THR A 140 0.98 7.72 19.49
C THR A 140 0.56 8.87 20.42
N ALA A 141 1.06 8.91 21.66
CA ALA A 141 0.65 9.87 22.69
C ALA A 141 0.74 11.36 22.25
N ASN A 142 1.81 11.73 21.54
CA ASN A 142 1.98 13.10 21.03
C ASN A 142 0.94 13.46 19.96
N LEU A 143 0.56 12.50 19.11
CA LEU A 143 -0.47 12.69 18.09
C LEU A 143 -1.85 12.84 18.73
N ALA A 144 -2.15 12.00 19.73
CA ALA A 144 -3.40 12.08 20.49
C ALA A 144 -3.53 13.43 21.21
N GLU A 145 -2.45 13.93 21.82
CA GLU A 145 -2.44 15.25 22.45
C GLU A 145 -2.58 16.37 21.43
N LEU A 146 -1.89 16.28 20.27
CA LEU A 146 -2.05 17.24 19.18
C LEU A 146 -3.51 17.32 18.73
N ASN A 147 -4.17 16.18 18.54
CA ASN A 147 -5.58 16.11 18.16
C ASN A 147 -6.48 16.78 19.22
N ARG A 148 -6.18 16.56 20.51
CA ARG A 148 -6.93 17.16 21.62
C ARG A 148 -6.81 18.69 21.67
N LEU A 149 -5.63 19.22 21.32
CA LEU A 149 -5.38 20.67 21.30
C LEU A 149 -6.06 21.38 20.13
N MET A 150 -6.32 20.66 19.03
CA MET A 150 -7.05 21.22 17.89
C MET A 150 -8.51 21.52 18.27
N ASN A 151 -9.01 22.66 17.79
CA ASN A 151 -10.42 22.98 17.93
C ASN A 151 -11.29 21.99 17.11
N PRO A 152 -12.60 21.88 17.39
CA PRO A 152 -13.45 20.91 16.71
C PRO A 152 -13.57 21.10 15.20
N VAL A 153 -13.50 22.35 14.70
CA VAL A 153 -13.59 22.64 13.27
C VAL A 153 -12.35 22.13 12.53
N ASP A 154 -11.17 22.42 13.06
CA ASP A 154 -9.91 21.97 12.45
C ASP A 154 -9.76 20.45 12.50
N ARG A 155 -10.31 19.78 13.52
CA ARG A 155 -10.31 18.31 13.59
C ARG A 155 -11.16 17.66 12.49
N ASP A 156 -12.25 18.31 12.10
CA ASP A 156 -13.14 17.85 11.03
C ASP A 156 -12.52 18.10 9.66
N VAL A 157 -11.93 19.28 9.46
CA VAL A 157 -11.29 19.66 8.19
C VAL A 157 -9.96 18.92 7.96
N PHE A 158 -9.19 18.70 9.03
CA PHE A 158 -7.87 18.06 8.98
C PHE A 158 -7.81 16.84 9.92
N PRO A 159 -8.50 15.74 9.59
CA PRO A 159 -8.48 14.55 10.43
C PRO A 159 -7.07 13.95 10.48
N ILE A 160 -6.51 13.85 11.69
CA ILE A 160 -5.18 13.25 11.95
C ILE A 160 -5.25 11.89 12.63
N ASP A 161 -6.41 11.52 13.18
CA ASP A 161 -6.61 10.24 13.87
C ASP A 161 -6.84 9.11 12.87
N VAL A 162 -5.77 8.33 12.64
CA VAL A 162 -5.79 7.21 11.69
C VAL A 162 -6.75 6.10 12.14
N ASN A 163 -7.13 6.05 13.43
CA ASN A 163 -8.09 5.06 13.90
C ASN A 163 -9.51 5.27 13.38
N GLN A 164 -9.81 6.42 12.77
CA GLN A 164 -11.12 6.71 12.18
C GLN A 164 -11.23 6.24 10.73
N VAL A 165 -10.13 5.72 10.15
CA VAL A 165 -10.10 5.24 8.77
C VAL A 165 -10.95 3.97 8.63
N ASP A 166 -11.92 4.02 7.72
CA ASP A 166 -12.57 2.81 7.20
C ASP A 166 -11.63 2.14 6.20
N TRP A 167 -10.88 1.15 6.68
CA TRP A 167 -9.90 0.43 5.87
C TRP A 167 -10.53 -0.33 4.70
N ASP A 168 -11.77 -0.80 4.81
CA ASP A 168 -12.39 -1.57 3.74
C ASP A 168 -12.73 -0.66 2.56
N GLU A 169 -13.30 0.51 2.82
CA GLU A 169 -13.59 1.50 1.79
C GLU A 169 -12.31 2.14 1.23
N PHE A 170 -11.38 2.53 2.11
CA PHE A 170 -10.09 3.09 1.70
C PHE A 170 -9.34 2.14 0.77
N MET A 171 -9.24 0.84 1.13
CA MET A 171 -8.50 -0.13 0.33
C MET A 171 -9.16 -0.41 -1.03
N LYS A 172 -10.49 -0.36 -1.12
CA LYS A 172 -11.19 -0.47 -2.41
C LYS A 172 -10.89 0.73 -3.31
N ARG A 173 -10.98 1.95 -2.77
CA ARG A 173 -10.65 3.18 -3.52
C ARG A 173 -9.19 3.17 -3.97
N PHE A 174 -8.28 2.84 -3.06
CA PHE A 174 -6.86 2.69 -3.34
C PHE A 174 -6.59 1.68 -4.46
N ALA A 175 -7.14 0.46 -4.37
CA ALA A 175 -6.95 -0.58 -5.37
C ALA A 175 -7.55 -0.24 -6.73
N ARG A 176 -8.74 0.41 -6.78
CA ARG A 176 -9.31 0.93 -8.02
C ARG A 176 -8.44 2.02 -8.64
N GLY A 177 -7.94 2.94 -7.80
CA GLY A 177 -7.02 3.98 -8.23
C GLY A 177 -5.77 3.39 -8.86
N LEU A 178 -5.17 2.37 -8.25
CA LEU A 178 -4.06 1.62 -8.87
C LEU A 178 -4.45 1.07 -10.24
N CYS A 179 -5.60 0.41 -10.40
CA CYS A 179 -6.03 -0.07 -11.72
C CYS A 179 -6.19 1.06 -12.76
N ILE A 180 -6.81 2.18 -12.38
CA ILE A 180 -7.08 3.28 -13.32
C ILE A 180 -5.78 4.00 -13.72
N TYR A 181 -4.88 4.23 -12.75
CA TYR A 181 -3.69 5.08 -12.93
C TYR A 181 -2.39 4.31 -13.18
N ASP A 182 -2.34 2.99 -12.96
CA ASP A 182 -1.23 2.12 -13.40
C ASP A 182 -1.33 1.83 -14.92
N GLN A 183 -2.51 2.07 -15.53
CA GLN A 183 -2.76 1.77 -16.94
C GLN A 183 -2.06 2.64 -18.02
N PRO A 184 -1.48 3.84 -17.78
CA PRO A 184 -0.82 4.61 -18.83
C PRO A 184 0.72 4.62 -18.69
N LEU A 185 1.38 3.47 -18.92
CA LEU A 185 2.78 3.45 -19.39
C LEU A 185 3.03 2.47 -20.54
N ASN A 186 2.11 1.55 -20.85
CA ASN A 186 2.31 0.49 -21.86
C ASN A 186 1.20 0.37 -22.93
N ARG A 187 0.21 1.28 -22.97
CA ARG A 187 -0.73 1.38 -24.09
C ARG A 187 -0.65 2.78 -24.69
N SER A 188 -0.58 2.86 -26.02
CA SER A 188 -0.81 4.09 -26.78
C SER A 188 -2.10 4.77 -26.30
N PRO A 189 -2.20 6.11 -26.34
CA PRO A 189 -3.25 6.86 -25.64
C PRO A 189 -4.62 6.60 -26.25
N GLN A 190 -5.29 5.55 -25.80
CA GLN A 190 -6.75 5.46 -25.86
C GLN A 190 -7.28 6.10 -24.58
N ARG A 191 -8.05 7.17 -24.78
CA ARG A 191 -8.66 8.04 -23.77
C ARG A 191 -9.05 7.28 -22.51
N ALA A 192 -8.61 7.82 -21.37
CA ALA A 192 -9.21 7.52 -20.08
C ALA A 192 -10.75 7.55 -20.21
N PRO A 193 -11.49 6.61 -19.61
CA PRO A 193 -12.95 6.66 -19.61
C PRO A 193 -13.39 8.02 -19.04
N GLN A 194 -14.08 8.81 -19.86
CA GLN A 194 -14.49 10.19 -19.54
C GLN A 194 -15.49 10.31 -18.37
N ASN A 195 -15.81 9.20 -17.71
CA ASN A 195 -16.84 9.09 -16.66
C ASN A 195 -16.28 8.59 -15.32
N VAL A 196 -14.97 8.66 -15.09
CA VAL A 196 -14.43 8.44 -13.73
C VAL A 196 -14.68 9.73 -12.95
N ASP A 197 -15.74 9.75 -12.15
CA ASP A 197 -15.96 10.82 -11.19
C ASP A 197 -14.82 10.80 -10.16
N VAL A 198 -13.92 11.77 -10.28
CA VAL A 198 -12.75 11.90 -9.40
C VAL A 198 -13.20 12.06 -7.94
N ASN A 199 -14.40 12.58 -7.68
CA ASN A 199 -14.97 12.73 -6.35
C ASN A 199 -15.47 11.40 -5.75
N SER A 200 -15.53 10.32 -6.53
CA SER A 200 -15.81 8.97 -6.02
C SER A 200 -14.56 8.25 -5.49
N ILE A 201 -13.38 8.83 -5.73
CA ILE A 201 -12.07 8.28 -5.34
C ILE A 201 -11.51 8.98 -4.10
N ILE A 202 -11.91 10.24 -3.86
CA ILE A 202 -11.55 11.04 -2.67
C ILE A 202 -12.52 10.74 -1.54
#